data_AF-A0A4D4MMW9-F1
#
_entry.id   AF-A0A4D4MMW9-F1
#
_cell.length_a   1.000
_cell.length_b   1.000
_cell.length_c   1.000
_cell.angle_alpha   90.00
_cell.angle_beta   90.00
_cell.angle_gamma   90.00
#
_symmetry.space_group_name_H-M   'P 1'
#
loop_
_entity.id
_entity.type
_entity.pdbx_description
1 polymer ?
#
loop_
_entity_poly.entity_id
_entity_poly.type
_entity_poly.pdbx_seq_one_letter_code
_entity_poly.pdbx_strand_id
1 'polypeptide(L)' 'MSPVGLSADRLTGLLAPLAKSVRVERLSDDSRLWGKEVADERYAVVATP' A
#
# COMPACT_ATOMS: atom_id res chain seq x y z
N MET A 1 -12.30 14.49 -9.21
CA MET A 1 -12.13 13.03 -9.19
C MET A 1 -10.91 12.75 -8.31
N SER A 2 -11.11 12.23 -7.10
CA SER A 2 -9.99 11.70 -6.32
C SER A 2 -9.39 10.51 -7.07
N PRO A 3 -8.07 10.27 -7.04
CA PRO A 3 -7.50 9.07 -7.64
C PRO A 3 -8.20 7.83 -7.06
N VAL A 4 -8.64 6.93 -7.94
CA VAL A 4 -9.17 5.64 -7.50
C VAL A 4 -7.96 4.76 -7.18
N GLY A 5 -7.54 4.79 -5.92
CA GLY A 5 -6.51 3.88 -5.42
C GLY A 5 -7.00 2.42 -5.44
N LEU A 6 -6.08 1.46 -5.50
CA LEU A 6 -6.37 0.08 -5.10
C LEU A 6 -6.29 -0.02 -3.58
N SER A 7 -7.15 -0.83 -2.96
CA SER A 7 -6.94 -1.21 -1.56
C SER A 7 -5.70 -2.11 -1.43
N ALA A 8 -5.03 -2.01 -0.27
CA ALA A 8 -3.87 -2.84 0.02
C ALA A 8 -4.19 -4.34 -0.06
N ASP A 9 -5.38 -4.74 0.41
CA ASP A 9 -5.87 -6.12 0.35
C ASP A 9 -6.02 -6.61 -1.08
N ARG A 10 -6.59 -5.78 -1.95
CA ARG A 10 -6.80 -6.14 -3.35
C ARG A 10 -5.46 -6.31 -4.07
N LEU A 11 -4.51 -5.39 -3.86
CA LEU A 11 -3.20 -5.50 -4.48
C LEU A 11 -2.43 -6.72 -3.95
N THR A 12 -2.49 -6.97 -2.64
CA THR A 12 -1.85 -8.13 -2.00
C THR A 12 -2.41 -9.44 -2.54
N GLY A 13 -3.74 -9.56 -2.67
CA GLY A 13 -4.37 -10.75 -3.23
C GLY A 13 -3.98 -11.03 -4.69
N LEU A 14 -3.80 -9.99 -5.50
CA LEU A 14 -3.34 -10.12 -6.88
C LEU A 14 -1.87 -10.57 -6.97
N LEU A 15 -1.03 -10.20 -6.01
CA LEU A 15 0.40 -10.53 -5.97
C LEU A 15 0.69 -11.88 -5.31
N ALA A 16 -0.18 -12.36 -4.42
CA ALA A 16 -0.01 -13.61 -3.68
C ALA A 16 0.38 -14.84 -4.54
N PRO A 17 -0.19 -15.08 -5.75
CA PRO A 17 0.22 -16.23 -6.56
C PRO A 17 1.56 -16.03 -7.31
N LEU A 18 2.13 -14.81 -7.32
CA LEU A 18 3.30 -14.45 -8.13
C LEU A 18 4.58 -14.27 -7.30
N ALA A 19 4.47 -14.22 -5.97
CA ALA A 19 5.58 -13.96 -5.06
C ALA A 19 5.57 -14.96 -3.90
N LYS A 20 6.76 -15.35 -3.42
CA LYS A 20 6.89 -16.25 -2.26
C LYS A 20 6.46 -15.57 -0.96
N SER A 21 6.65 -14.26 -0.88
CA SER A 21 6.23 -13.45 0.26
C SER A 21 5.74 -12.09 -0.20
N VAL A 22 4.65 -11.63 0.41
CA VAL A 22 4.07 -10.31 0.21
C VAL A 22 3.82 -9.69 1.58
N ARG A 23 4.31 -8.45 1.78
CA ARG A 23 4.07 -7.68 3.01
C ARG A 23 3.57 -6.29 2.67
N VAL A 24 2.67 -5.79 3.50
CA VAL A 24 2.12 -4.43 3.42
C VAL A 24 2.78 -3.58 4.49
N GLU A 25 3.30 -2.42 4.11
CA GLU A 25 3.72 -1.37 5.03
C GLU A 25 2.68 -0.25 5.01
N ARG A 26 2.10 0.06 6.17
CA ARG A 26 1.20 1.20 6.32
C ARG A 26 2.03 2.48 6.45
N LEU A 27 1.75 3.44 5.58
CA LEU A 27 2.50 4.70 5.47
C LEU A 27 1.64 5.93 5.79
N SER A 28 0.33 5.76 5.96
CA SER A 28 -0.60 6.88 6.20
C SER A 28 -0.28 7.65 7.49
N ASP A 29 0.39 7.02 8.45
CA ASP A 29 0.66 7.63 9.76
C ASP A 29 1.94 8.50 9.78
N ASP A 30 2.77 8.46 8.73
CA ASP A 30 3.97 9.30 8.67
C ASP A 30 3.72 10.56 7.83
N SER A 31 3.20 11.60 8.46
CA SER A 31 2.92 12.89 7.82
C SER A 31 4.16 13.55 7.21
N ARG A 32 5.37 13.23 7.69
CA ARG A 32 6.63 13.78 7.15
C ARG A 32 6.95 13.19 5.78
N LEU A 33 6.55 11.94 5.53
CA LEU A 33 6.67 11.29 4.22
C LEU A 33 5.82 12.00 3.15
N TRP A 34 4.70 12.59 3.56
CA TRP A 34 3.71 13.19 2.68
C TRP A 34 3.73 14.72 2.65
N GLY A 35 4.53 15.35 3.51
CA GLY A 35 4.58 16.81 3.69
C GLY A 35 3.29 17.42 4.27
N LYS A 36 2.34 16.57 4.67
CA LYS A 36 1.06 16.93 5.29
C LYS A 36 0.40 15.69 5.91
N GLU A 37 -0.60 15.90 6.75
CA GLU A 37 -1.48 14.82 7.17
C GLU A 37 -2.29 14.27 6.00
N VAL A 38 -2.40 12.94 5.95
CA VAL A 38 -3.17 12.20 4.95
C VAL A 38 -4.19 11.34 5.69
N ALA A 39 -5.46 11.49 5.31
CA ALA A 39 -6.56 10.72 5.88
C ALA A 39 -6.93 9.50 5.02
N ASP A 40 -6.39 9.42 3.79
CA ASP A 40 -6.60 8.30 2.89
C ASP A 40 -5.57 7.18 3.13
N GLU A 41 -5.90 6.00 2.62
CA GLU A 41 -5.03 4.84 2.71
C GLU A 41 -3.73 5.08 1.93
N ARG A 42 -2.60 4.98 2.62
CA ARG A 42 -1.26 5.04 2.02
C ARG A 42 -0.45 3.85 2.48
N TYR A 43 0.09 3.12 1.52
CA TYR A 43 0.81 1.89 1.81
C TYR A 43 1.85 1.60 0.74
N ALA A 44 2.81 0.76 1.08
CA ALA A 44 3.66 0.07 0.12
C ALA A 44 3.40 -1.44 0.22
N VAL A 45 3.44 -2.12 -0.93
CA VAL A 45 3.47 -3.58 -0.98
C VAL A 45 4.85 -4.01 -1.44
N VAL A 46 5.50 -4.84 -0.65
CA VAL A 46 6.80 -5.44 -0.99
C VAL A 46 6.57 -6.92 -1.28
N ALA A 47 6.80 -7.30 -2.53
CA ALA A 47 6.75 -8.67 -3.00
C ALA A 47 8.18 -9.18 -3.25
N THR A 48 8.52 -10.34 -2.72
CA THR A 48 9.84 -10.96 -2.90
C THR A 48 9.72 -12.35 -3.52
N PRO A 49 10.71 -12.77 -4.34
CA PRO A 49 10.78 -14.11 -4.91
C PRO A 49 10.87 -15.23 -3.87
#